data_AF-A0A8J7NWM2-F1
#
_entry.id   AF-A0A8J7NWM2-F1
#
_cell.length_a   1.000
_cell.length_b   1.000
_cell.length_c   1.000
_cell.angle_alpha   90.00
_cell.angle_beta   90.00
_cell.angle_gamma   90.00
#
_symmetry.space_group_name_H-M   'P 1'
#
loop_
_entity.id
_entity.type
_entity.pdbx_description
1 polymer ?
#
loop_
_entity_poly.entity_id
_entity_poly.type
_entity_poly.pdbx_seq_one_letter_code
_entity_poly.pdbx_strand_id
1 'polypeptide(L)'
;MLIVYPQTKTYFAHWSDLSAGSAQVRKHGKVIMTAVGDAVGHLGDLKGFLSSLSELHAYKLRVDPANFKILSHNILVALAMYFPTDFTPEIHVSFDKFLAALSLALAEKYR
;
A
#
# COMPACT_ATOMS: atom_id res chain seq x y z
N MET A 1 -3.89 -6.08 -7.01
CA MET A 1 -2.47 -6.47 -6.82
C MET A 1 -2.27 -7.95 -7.07
N LEU A 2 -2.78 -8.85 -6.23
CA LEU A 2 -2.48 -10.29 -6.30
C LEU A 2 -2.85 -10.99 -7.62
N ILE A 3 -3.88 -10.51 -8.33
CA ILE A 3 -4.30 -11.05 -9.64
C ILE A 3 -3.40 -10.51 -10.76
N VAL A 4 -3.25 -9.19 -10.86
CA VAL A 4 -2.56 -8.50 -11.97
C VAL A 4 -1.04 -8.59 -11.87
N TYR A 5 -0.50 -8.74 -10.66
CA TYR A 5 0.93 -8.82 -10.36
C TYR A 5 1.22 -10.11 -9.58
N PRO A 6 1.20 -11.28 -10.23
CA PRO A 6 1.22 -12.59 -9.56
C PRO A 6 2.49 -12.86 -8.75
N GLN A 7 3.61 -12.20 -9.07
CA GLN A 7 4.85 -12.27 -8.28
C GLN A 7 4.65 -11.82 -6.83
N THR A 8 3.67 -10.95 -6.57
CA THR A 8 3.35 -10.49 -5.20
C THR A 8 2.68 -11.55 -4.33
N LYS A 9 2.19 -12.65 -4.92
CA LYS A 9 1.53 -13.74 -4.18
C LYS A 9 2.47 -14.44 -3.20
N THR A 10 3.78 -14.44 -3.45
CA THR A 10 4.76 -15.12 -2.58
C THR A 10 4.69 -14.63 -1.12
N TYR A 11 4.46 -13.33 -0.90
CA TYR A 11 4.34 -12.74 0.43
C TYR A 11 3.09 -13.19 1.20
N PHE A 12 2.11 -13.76 0.49
CA PHE A 12 0.83 -14.21 1.03
C PHE A 12 0.61 -15.72 0.86
N ALA A 13 1.66 -16.50 0.54
CA ALA A 13 1.55 -17.94 0.30
C ALA A 13 1.02 -18.75 1.50
N HIS A 14 1.01 -18.15 2.70
CA HIS A 14 0.45 -18.72 3.93
C HIS A 14 -1.07 -18.58 4.03
N TRP A 15 -1.74 -17.89 3.11
CA TRP A 15 -3.19 -17.79 3.04
C TRP A 15 -3.77 -18.92 2.19
N SER A 16 -4.92 -19.45 2.61
CA SER A 16 -5.60 -20.52 1.88
C SER A 16 -6.35 -20.01 0.66
N ASP A 17 -6.74 -18.72 0.64
CA ASP A 17 -7.47 -18.10 -0.45
C ASP A 17 -7.00 -16.67 -0.75
N LEU A 18 -6.40 -16.50 -1.93
CA LEU A 18 -5.90 -15.23 -2.47
C LEU A 18 -6.86 -14.56 -3.46
N SER A 19 -8.08 -15.11 -3.63
CA SER A 19 -9.08 -14.55 -4.53
C SER A 19 -9.52 -13.15 -4.10
N ALA A 20 -9.95 -12.34 -5.08
CA ALA A 20 -10.54 -11.05 -4.77
C ALA A 20 -11.81 -11.25 -3.92
N GLY A 21 -11.86 -10.58 -2.78
CA GLY A 21 -13.00 -10.68 -1.86
C GLY A 21 -12.90 -11.80 -0.82
N SER A 22 -11.85 -12.63 -0.82
CA SER A 22 -11.63 -13.62 0.23
C SER A 22 -11.57 -12.97 1.62
N ALA A 23 -11.94 -13.71 2.68
CA ALA A 23 -11.93 -13.19 4.05
C ALA A 23 -10.55 -12.67 4.46
N GLN A 24 -9.47 -13.37 4.08
CA GLN A 24 -8.09 -12.96 4.41
C GLN A 24 -7.69 -11.69 3.65
N VAL A 25 -7.99 -11.62 2.35
CA VAL A 25 -7.72 -10.45 1.51
C VAL A 25 -8.50 -9.23 2.00
N ARG A 26 -9.79 -9.37 2.33
CA ARG A 26 -10.62 -8.27 2.86
C ARG A 26 -10.11 -7.79 4.21
N LYS A 27 -9.79 -8.70 5.12
CA LYS A 27 -9.27 -8.36 6.45
C LYS A 27 -7.96 -7.58 6.34
N HIS A 28 -7.02 -8.06 5.52
CA HIS A 28 -5.74 -7.38 5.37
C HIS A 28 -5.85 -6.08 4.57
N GLY A 29 -6.73 -6.03 3.55
CA GLY A 29 -7.04 -4.79 2.83
C GLY A 29 -7.53 -3.68 3.76
N LYS A 30 -8.36 -4.02 4.77
CA LYS A 30 -8.75 -3.07 5.83
C LYS A 30 -7.53 -2.57 6.61
N VAL A 31 -6.64 -3.47 7.04
CA VAL A 31 -5.42 -3.09 7.78
C VAL A 31 -4.56 -2.11 6.97
N ILE A 32 -4.33 -2.41 5.69
CA ILE A 32 -3.57 -1.54 4.79
C ILE A 32 -4.24 -0.16 4.66
N MET A 33 -5.53 -0.12 4.33
CA MET A 33 -6.21 1.14 4.07
C MET A 33 -6.43 1.98 5.33
N THR A 34 -6.55 1.36 6.52
CA THR A 34 -6.51 2.08 7.78
C THR A 34 -5.17 2.79 7.97
N ALA A 35 -4.04 2.08 7.80
CA ALA A 35 -2.72 2.71 7.92
C ALA A 35 -2.46 3.81 6.88
N VAL A 36 -2.94 3.63 5.64
CA VAL A 36 -2.89 4.67 4.60
C VAL A 36 -3.73 5.88 4.99
N GLY A 37 -4.93 5.66 5.53
CA GLY A 37 -5.80 6.73 6.04
C GLY A 37 -5.17 7.50 7.20
N ASP A 38 -4.61 6.80 8.18
CA ASP A 38 -3.94 7.42 9.32
C ASP A 38 -2.70 8.24 8.88
N ALA A 39 -1.97 7.77 7.87
CA ALA A 39 -0.82 8.49 7.30
C ALA A 39 -1.19 9.86 6.71
N VAL A 40 -2.43 10.08 6.27
CA VAL A 40 -2.92 11.40 5.83
C VAL A 40 -2.91 12.41 6.98
N GLY A 41 -3.13 11.97 8.22
CA GLY A 41 -3.01 12.82 9.42
C GLY A 41 -1.57 13.16 9.81
N HIS A 42 -0.58 12.54 9.15
CA HIS A 42 0.84 12.64 9.50
C HIS A 42 1.72 13.02 8.31
N LEU A 43 1.18 13.77 7.33
CA LEU A 43 1.91 14.22 6.14
C LEU A 43 3.19 15.02 6.46
N GLY A 44 3.25 15.69 7.61
CA GLY A 44 4.44 16.42 8.07
C GLY A 44 5.60 15.52 8.53
N ASP A 45 5.32 14.27 8.92
CA ASP A 45 6.33 13.30 9.37
C ASP A 45 5.90 11.85 9.07
N LEU A 46 5.84 11.51 7.77
CA LEU A 46 5.53 10.14 7.36
C LEU A 46 6.60 9.14 7.80
N LYS A 47 7.87 9.56 7.89
CA LYS A 47 8.98 8.68 8.27
C LYS A 47 8.86 8.24 9.72
N GLY A 48 8.65 9.20 10.64
CA GLY A 48 8.43 8.90 12.05
C GLY A 48 7.19 8.05 12.25
N PHE A 49 6.06 8.44 11.63
CA PHE A 49 4.80 7.71 11.76
C PHE A 49 4.88 6.27 11.25
N LEU A 50 5.52 6.04 10.10
CA LEU A 50 5.59 4.72 9.46
C LEU A 50 6.81 3.89 9.88
N SER A 51 7.66 4.37 10.79
CA SER A 51 8.92 3.70 11.18
C SER A 51 8.71 2.24 11.59
N SER A 52 7.75 1.97 12.48
CA SER A 52 7.46 0.60 12.94
C SER A 52 6.96 -0.31 11.81
N LEU A 53 6.20 0.24 10.85
CA LEU A 53 5.78 -0.50 9.66
C LEU A 53 6.96 -0.74 8.71
N SER A 54 7.87 0.21 8.58
CA SER A 54 9.10 0.05 7.79
C SER A 54 9.95 -1.09 8.36
N GLU A 55 10.16 -1.12 9.69
CA GLU A 55 10.90 -2.21 10.36
C GLU A 55 10.21 -3.57 10.19
N LEU A 56 8.89 -3.62 10.32
CA LEU A 56 8.10 -4.83 10.07
C LEU A 56 8.31 -5.36 8.65
N HIS A 57 8.17 -4.50 7.63
CA HIS A 57 8.28 -4.90 6.24
C HIS A 57 9.72 -5.27 5.86
N ALA A 58 10.72 -4.54 6.37
CA ALA A 58 12.14 -4.77 6.08
C ALA A 58 12.66 -6.06 6.71
N TYR A 59 12.51 -6.22 8.03
CA TYR A 59 13.22 -7.25 8.77
C TYR A 59 12.43 -8.54 8.93
N LYS A 60 11.12 -8.43 9.20
CA LYS A 60 10.27 -9.58 9.53
C LYS A 60 9.58 -10.14 8.30
N LEU A 61 8.94 -9.29 7.50
CA LEU A 61 8.22 -9.73 6.30
C LEU A 61 9.14 -9.84 5.09
N ARG A 62 10.27 -9.12 5.08
CA ARG A 62 11.28 -9.09 4.01
C ARG A 62 10.64 -8.84 2.64
N VAL A 63 9.73 -7.87 2.59
CA VAL A 63 9.05 -7.49 1.34
C VAL A 63 10.02 -6.68 0.49
N ASP A 64 10.31 -7.07 -0.75
CA ASP A 64 11.13 -6.23 -1.63
C ASP A 64 10.42 -4.86 -1.82
N PRO A 65 11.09 -3.71 -1.52
CA PRO A 65 10.47 -2.40 -1.57
C PRO A 65 9.95 -2.01 -2.96
N ALA A 66 10.40 -2.68 -4.03
CA ALA A 66 9.85 -2.53 -5.37
C ALA A 66 8.35 -2.91 -5.45
N ASN A 67 7.80 -3.63 -4.47
CA ASN A 67 6.39 -3.99 -4.42
C ASN A 67 5.50 -2.87 -3.85
N PHE A 68 6.04 -1.87 -3.15
CA PHE A 68 5.23 -0.75 -2.63
C PHE A 68 4.59 0.05 -3.76
N LYS A 69 5.36 0.39 -4.81
CA LYS A 69 4.81 1.06 -6.00
C LYS A 69 3.72 0.25 -6.72
N ILE A 70 3.79 -1.08 -6.66
CA ILE A 70 2.76 -1.95 -7.25
C ILE A 70 1.45 -1.75 -6.50
N LEU A 71 1.47 -1.82 -5.17
CA LEU A 71 0.28 -1.59 -4.36
C LEU A 71 -0.24 -0.15 -4.54
N SER A 72 0.63 0.85 -4.51
CA SER A 72 0.27 2.26 -4.74
C SER A 72 -0.48 2.46 -6.05
N HIS A 73 0.03 1.90 -7.17
CA HIS A 73 -0.67 1.96 -8.45
C HIS A 73 -2.06 1.30 -8.41
N ASN A 74 -2.20 0.15 -7.74
CA ASN A 74 -3.50 -0.51 -7.60
C ASN A 74 -4.49 0.32 -6.75
N ILE A 75 -4.00 1.09 -5.78
CA ILE A 75 -4.85 2.03 -5.00
C ILE A 75 -5.35 3.14 -5.91
N LEU A 76 -4.48 3.75 -6.73
CA LEU A 76 -4.88 4.79 -7.69
C LEU A 76 -5.94 4.28 -8.69
N VAL A 77 -5.75 3.07 -9.23
CA VAL A 77 -6.75 2.42 -10.10
C VAL A 77 -8.08 2.21 -9.36
N ALA A 78 -8.05 1.76 -8.11
CA ALA A 78 -9.27 1.59 -7.31
C ALA A 78 -9.97 2.94 -7.06
N LEU A 79 -9.23 4.00 -6.71
CA LEU A 79 -9.79 5.33 -6.52
C LEU A 79 -10.45 5.85 -7.79
N ALA A 80 -9.79 5.70 -8.95
CA ALA A 80 -10.36 6.08 -10.24
C ALA A 80 -11.65 5.31 -10.59
N MET A 81 -11.73 4.02 -10.24
CA MET A 81 -12.92 3.21 -10.49
C MET A 81 -14.09 3.55 -9.56
N TYR A 82 -13.83 3.79 -8.28
CA TYR A 82 -14.88 4.02 -7.28
C TYR A 82 -15.30 5.49 -7.15
N PHE A 83 -14.43 6.43 -7.48
CA PHE A 83 -14.67 7.88 -7.36
C PHE A 83 -14.30 8.62 -8.65
N PRO A 84 -14.83 8.23 -9.83
CA PRO A 84 -14.38 8.75 -11.12
C PRO A 84 -14.59 10.26 -11.30
N THR A 85 -15.59 10.84 -10.63
CA THR A 85 -15.88 12.28 -10.67
C THR A 85 -14.95 13.08 -9.77
N ASP A 86 -14.56 12.51 -8.64
CA ASP A 86 -13.73 13.19 -7.63
C ASP A 86 -12.23 13.00 -7.92
N PHE A 87 -11.86 11.90 -8.60
CA PHE A 87 -10.48 11.57 -8.93
C PHE A 87 -10.00 12.29 -10.19
N THR A 88 -10.03 13.62 -10.15
CA THR A 88 -9.53 14.50 -11.22
C THR A 88 -8.02 14.36 -11.39
N PRO A 89 -7.42 14.86 -12.51
CA PRO A 89 -5.96 14.85 -12.69
C PRO A 89 -5.18 15.51 -11.54
N GLU A 90 -5.72 16.57 -10.93
CA GLU A 90 -5.13 17.30 -9.80
C GLU A 90 -5.16 16.46 -8.50
N ILE A 91 -6.26 15.74 -8.27
CA ILE A 91 -6.36 14.80 -7.16
C ILE A 91 -5.44 13.60 -7.40
N HIS A 92 -5.39 13.09 -8.64
CA HIS A 92 -4.48 12.01 -9.01
C HIS A 92 -3.02 12.36 -8.75
N VAL A 93 -2.52 13.51 -9.23
CA VAL A 93 -1.12 13.90 -8.98
C VAL A 93 -0.83 14.07 -7.49
N SER A 94 -1.80 14.54 -6.71
CA SER A 94 -1.66 14.69 -5.25
C SER A 94 -1.58 13.33 -4.55
N PHE A 95 -2.46 12.39 -4.90
CA PHE A 95 -2.44 11.03 -4.36
C PHE A 95 -1.22 10.23 -4.80
N ASP A 96 -0.76 10.39 -6.05
CA ASP A 96 0.45 9.73 -6.55
C ASP A 96 1.68 10.20 -5.76
N LYS A 97 1.84 11.51 -5.57
CA LYS A 97 2.91 12.07 -4.73
C LYS A 97 2.83 11.59 -3.27
N PHE A 98 1.64 11.55 -2.71
CA PHE A 98 1.41 11.04 -1.35
C PHE A 98 1.83 9.56 -1.23
N LEU A 99 1.36 8.70 -2.14
CA LEU A 99 1.69 7.28 -2.12
C LEU A 99 3.16 7.00 -2.41
N ALA A 100 3.81 7.86 -3.21
CA ALA A 100 5.27 7.82 -3.41
C ALA A 100 6.02 8.16 -2.11
N ALA A 101 5.62 9.21 -1.39
CA ALA A 101 6.21 9.59 -0.11
C ALA A 101 5.98 8.51 0.97
N LEU A 102 4.77 7.93 1.01
CA LEU A 102 4.44 6.79 1.88
C LEU A 102 5.32 5.57 1.57
N SER A 103 5.51 5.25 0.28
CA SER A 103 6.37 4.14 -0.15
C SER A 103 7.83 4.38 0.23
N LEU A 104 8.31 5.62 0.11
CA LEU A 104 9.66 6.00 0.53
C LEU A 104 9.84 5.84 2.05
N ALA A 105 8.87 6.29 2.85
CA ALA A 105 8.89 6.14 4.30
C ALA A 105 8.86 4.66 4.73
N LEU A 106 8.09 3.80 4.05
CA LEU A 106 8.11 2.35 4.29
C LEU A 106 9.45 1.72 3.91
N ALA A 107 10.18 2.28 2.93
CA ALA A 107 11.49 1.79 2.52
C ALA A 107 12.66 2.28 3.41
N GLU A 108 12.42 3.16 4.39
CA GLU A 108 13.46 3.82 5.17
C GLU A 108 14.40 2.86 5.91
N LYS A 109 13.87 1.75 6.46
CA LYS A 109 14.63 0.81 7.31
C LYS A 109 15.28 -0.36 6.56
N TYR A 110 15.29 -0.32 5.23
CA TYR A 110 15.82 -1.41 4.41
C TYR A 110 17.35 -1.40 4.28
N ARG A 111 18.01 -0.30 4.64
CA ARG A 111 19.46 -0.11 4.57
C ARG A 111 19.93 0.94 5.57
#